data_AF-A0A814K4T8-F1
#
_entry.id   AF-A0A814K4T8-F1
#
_cell.length_a   1.000
_cell.length_b   1.000
_cell.length_c   1.000
_cell.angle_alpha   90.00
_cell.angle_beta   90.00
_cell.angle_gamma   90.00
#
_symmetry.space_group_name_H-M   'P 1'
#
loop_
_entity.id
_entity.type
_entity.pdbx_description
1 polymer ?
#
loop_
_entity_poly.entity_id
_entity_poly.type
_entity_poly.pdbx_seq_one_letter_code
_entity_poly.pdbx_strand_id
1 'polypeptide(L)'
;MNDNSAPAPYQIPQGQSPLVYPPNVTMVSPYSSCSWVPYGNTTNPQNDCPHGSQNVITPFIPLMLNPTFLATAKLAQTMIKHSVDDHNSTIIHTQPLLILHCSLIYFDCYSDEEINIIEQVLENYKWSSFELRLNEIRCHVDTLKAYITAEVDSESASSLWTLVRGIESAISAQGVKIKQPKIEQFHMTLAIVKYQYPSDCIVSKLKQNLLPFLPSHEFGSKKVCCFWLQKPGGEIERYFAQDCLLLEKLACR
;
A
#
# COMPACT_ATOMS: atom_id res chain seq x y z
N MET A 1 -39.25 8.77 -37.13
CA MET A 1 -38.82 9.98 -36.41
C MET A 1 -38.24 9.50 -35.09
N ASN A 2 -36.91 9.39 -35.01
CA ASN A 2 -36.22 8.96 -33.79
C ASN A 2 -35.82 10.20 -33.00
N ASP A 3 -36.27 10.27 -31.76
CA ASP A 3 -35.99 11.34 -30.82
C ASP A 3 -34.59 11.13 -30.21
N ASN A 4 -33.63 11.97 -30.61
CA ASN A 4 -32.26 11.99 -30.14
C ASN A 4 -32.10 13.09 -29.08
N SER A 5 -32.65 12.87 -27.89
CA SER A 5 -32.42 13.75 -26.74
C SER A 5 -31.41 13.11 -25.78
N ALA A 6 -30.27 13.78 -25.61
CA ALA A 6 -29.24 13.39 -24.65
C ALA A 6 -29.76 13.56 -23.20
N PRO A 7 -29.36 12.69 -22.25
CA PRO A 7 -29.79 12.81 -20.86
C PRO A 7 -29.21 14.09 -20.23
N ALA A 8 -30.05 14.78 -19.46
CA ALA A 8 -29.66 16.00 -18.75
C ALA A 8 -28.58 15.72 -17.70
N PRO A 9 -27.62 16.65 -17.48
CA PRO A 9 -26.58 16.49 -16.48
C PRO A 9 -27.17 16.42 -15.06
N TYR A 10 -26.60 15.54 -14.25
CA TYR A 10 -26.98 15.35 -12.85
C TYR A 10 -26.68 16.63 -12.05
N GLN A 11 -27.72 17.28 -11.54
CA GLN A 11 -27.58 18.44 -10.66
C GLN A 11 -27.42 17.99 -9.21
N ILE A 12 -26.33 18.42 -8.57
CA ILE A 12 -26.13 18.25 -7.13
C ILE A 12 -27.15 19.15 -6.40
N PRO A 13 -27.94 18.63 -5.45
CA PRO A 13 -28.88 19.45 -4.68
C PRO A 13 -28.14 20.57 -3.97
N GLN A 14 -28.44 21.82 -4.32
CA GLN A 14 -27.96 22.97 -3.57
C GLN A 14 -28.70 23.02 -2.23
N GLY A 15 -27.97 22.81 -1.14
CA GLY A 15 -28.55 22.82 0.21
C GLY A 15 -27.74 22.11 1.31
N GLN A 16 -26.59 21.50 1.01
CA GLN A 16 -25.72 20.96 2.06
C GLN A 16 -24.70 22.01 2.51
N SER A 17 -24.86 22.49 3.75
CA SER A 17 -23.82 23.25 4.45
C SER A 17 -22.55 22.40 4.56
N PRO A 18 -21.36 23.02 4.50
CA PRO A 18 -20.10 22.33 4.78
C PRO A 18 -20.17 21.70 6.17
N LEU A 19 -19.96 20.38 6.22
CA LEU A 19 -19.91 19.62 7.47
C LEU A 19 -18.79 20.17 8.35
N VAL A 20 -19.16 20.85 9.42
CA VAL A 20 -18.27 21.19 10.54
C VAL A 20 -18.02 19.89 11.31
N TYR A 21 -16.83 19.32 11.15
CA TYR A 21 -16.26 18.28 12.03
C TYR A 21 -15.43 18.96 13.13
N PRO A 22 -15.30 18.37 14.34
CA PRO A 22 -15.26 16.93 14.61
C PRO A 22 -16.52 16.37 15.32
N PRO A 23 -16.77 15.05 15.30
CA PRO A 23 -17.86 14.44 16.04
C PRO A 23 -17.47 14.28 17.51
N ASN A 24 -18.48 14.26 18.36
CA ASN A 24 -18.39 13.97 19.78
C ASN A 24 -17.63 12.65 20.05
N VAL A 25 -16.61 12.72 20.91
CA VAL A 25 -15.60 11.69 21.18
C VAL A 25 -16.05 10.72 22.27
N THR A 26 -17.18 10.03 22.11
CA THR A 26 -17.68 9.08 23.12
C THR A 26 -17.78 7.62 22.69
N MET A 27 -17.37 7.26 21.47
CA MET A 27 -17.24 5.85 21.04
C MET A 27 -16.00 5.60 20.17
N VAL A 28 -14.83 5.97 20.66
CA VAL A 28 -13.57 5.50 20.05
C VAL A 28 -13.27 4.13 20.65
N SER A 29 -13.32 3.09 19.81
CA SER A 29 -12.92 1.73 20.18
C SER A 29 -11.47 1.74 20.68
N PRO A 30 -11.11 1.03 21.76
CA PRO A 30 -9.71 0.94 22.21
C PRO A 30 -8.80 0.26 21.18
N TYR A 31 -9.36 -0.29 20.09
CA TYR A 31 -8.62 -0.89 18.97
C TYR A 31 -8.57 -0.02 17.71
N SER A 32 -9.31 1.09 17.66
CA SER A 32 -9.10 2.08 16.61
C SER A 32 -7.89 2.93 17.01
N SER A 33 -6.68 2.46 16.69
CA SER A 33 -5.58 3.40 16.55
C SER A 33 -6.05 4.42 15.51
N CYS A 34 -6.21 5.68 15.89
CA CYS A 34 -6.42 6.76 14.95
C CYS A 34 -5.37 6.60 13.86
N SER A 35 -5.81 6.10 12.71
CA SER A 35 -4.94 6.05 11.55
C SER A 35 -4.67 7.50 11.23
N TRP A 36 -3.39 7.84 11.17
CA TRP A 36 -2.98 8.97 10.34
C TRP A 36 -3.62 8.71 8.99
N VAL A 37 -4.54 9.60 8.60
CA VAL A 37 -5.32 9.43 7.39
C VAL A 37 -4.31 9.26 6.25
N PRO A 38 -4.32 8.14 5.51
CA PRO A 38 -3.62 8.11 4.24
C PRO A 38 -4.43 9.03 3.34
N TYR A 39 -4.05 10.30 3.32
CA TYR A 39 -4.61 11.34 2.48
C TYR A 39 -6.14 11.53 2.58
N GLY A 40 -6.60 11.83 3.78
CA GLY A 40 -7.86 12.53 3.95
C GLY A 40 -7.68 13.98 3.52
N ASN A 41 -8.02 14.26 2.26
CA ASN A 41 -8.21 15.60 1.70
C ASN A 41 -7.03 16.31 1.02
N THR A 42 -5.96 15.62 0.59
CA THR A 42 -5.29 16.13 -0.62
C THR A 42 -6.14 15.66 -1.78
N THR A 43 -6.75 16.62 -2.46
CA THR A 43 -7.07 16.52 -3.88
C THR A 43 -6.21 15.47 -4.56
N ASN A 44 -6.87 14.47 -5.13
CA ASN A 44 -6.38 13.61 -6.19
C ASN A 44 -5.05 14.13 -6.80
N PRO A 45 -3.90 13.43 -6.67
CA PRO A 45 -2.63 13.88 -7.24
C PRO A 45 -2.70 14.10 -8.76
N GLN A 46 -3.79 13.66 -9.41
CA GLN A 46 -4.12 14.03 -10.79
C GLN A 46 -4.24 15.55 -11.03
N ASN A 47 -4.43 16.39 -10.00
CA ASN A 47 -4.62 17.84 -10.19
C ASN A 47 -3.44 18.74 -9.75
N ASP A 48 -2.43 18.21 -9.05
CA ASP A 48 -1.36 19.04 -8.46
C ASP A 48 0.04 18.81 -9.06
N CYS A 49 0.19 17.88 -10.02
CA CYS A 49 1.43 17.85 -10.80
C CYS A 49 1.45 19.05 -11.77
N PRO A 50 2.44 19.97 -11.71
CA PRO A 50 2.41 21.24 -12.44
C PRO A 50 2.28 21.14 -13.98
N HIS A 51 2.39 19.95 -14.56
CA HIS A 51 2.41 19.73 -16.01
C HIS A 51 1.63 18.50 -16.49
N GLY A 52 0.73 17.92 -15.69
CA GLY A 52 -0.05 16.74 -16.09
C GLY A 52 0.78 15.46 -16.32
N SER A 53 2.08 15.47 -15.97
CA SER A 53 2.96 14.31 -16.03
C SER A 53 2.63 13.35 -14.88
N GLN A 54 1.90 12.28 -15.19
CA GLN A 54 1.60 11.18 -14.27
C GLN A 54 2.70 10.10 -14.32
N ASN A 55 3.96 10.49 -14.42
CA ASN A 55 5.05 9.54 -14.29
C ASN A 55 5.14 9.13 -12.82
N VAL A 56 4.42 8.06 -12.50
CA VAL A 56 4.49 7.41 -11.20
C VAL A 56 5.44 6.23 -11.34
N ILE A 57 6.56 6.31 -10.63
CA ILE A 57 7.40 5.14 -10.40
C ILE A 57 7.34 4.76 -8.94
N THR A 58 7.27 3.47 -8.67
CA THR A 58 7.08 2.96 -7.31
C THR A 58 8.01 1.79 -7.06
N PRO A 59 9.08 1.96 -6.27
CA PRO A 59 9.81 0.82 -5.73
C PRO A 59 8.95 0.07 -4.70
N PHE A 60 8.92 -1.25 -4.79
CA PHE A 60 8.19 -2.12 -3.87
C PHE A 60 8.89 -3.46 -3.66
N ILE A 61 8.63 -4.09 -2.52
CA ILE A 61 9.07 -5.46 -2.27
C ILE A 61 7.97 -6.43 -2.72
N PRO A 62 8.25 -7.32 -3.70
CA PRO A 62 7.28 -8.31 -4.15
C PRO A 62 7.06 -9.35 -3.04
N LEU A 63 5.83 -9.51 -2.56
CA LEU A 63 5.48 -10.53 -1.56
C LEU A 63 4.84 -11.76 -2.20
N MET A 64 4.29 -11.62 -3.41
CA MET A 64 3.67 -12.70 -4.17
C MET A 64 4.61 -13.87 -4.51
N LEU A 65 5.93 -13.67 -4.47
CA LEU A 65 6.93 -14.70 -4.77
C LEU A 65 7.20 -15.65 -3.59
N ASN A 66 6.68 -15.33 -2.40
CA ASN A 66 6.85 -16.17 -1.22
C ASN A 66 5.57 -16.99 -1.00
N PRO A 67 5.64 -18.34 -1.03
CA PRO A 67 4.46 -19.19 -0.89
C PRO A 67 3.69 -19.01 0.41
N THR A 68 4.37 -18.68 1.52
CA THR A 68 3.73 -18.43 2.82
C THR A 68 2.86 -17.17 2.75
N PHE A 69 3.41 -16.06 2.25
CA PHE A 69 2.62 -14.82 2.06
C PHE A 69 1.41 -15.06 1.16
N LEU A 70 1.60 -15.79 0.05
CA LEU A 70 0.53 -16.08 -0.89
C LEU A 70 -0.60 -16.92 -0.26
N ALA A 71 -0.24 -17.99 0.47
CA ALA A 71 -1.19 -18.88 1.12
C ALA A 71 -1.95 -18.15 2.24
N THR A 72 -1.26 -17.42 3.11
CA THR A 72 -1.86 -16.66 4.20
C THR A 72 -2.77 -15.56 3.66
N ALA A 73 -2.34 -14.81 2.63
CA ALA A 73 -3.16 -13.77 2.00
C ALA A 73 -4.42 -14.35 1.36
N LYS A 74 -4.32 -15.51 0.70
CA LYS A 74 -5.49 -16.19 0.13
C LYS A 74 -6.51 -16.54 1.23
N LEU A 75 -6.05 -17.13 2.34
CA LEU A 75 -6.92 -17.46 3.48
C LEU A 75 -7.56 -16.21 4.09
N ALA A 76 -6.77 -15.17 4.36
CA ALA A 76 -7.25 -13.91 4.89
C ALA A 76 -8.31 -13.27 3.98
N GLN A 77 -8.05 -13.20 2.67
CA GLN A 77 -8.99 -12.65 1.70
C GLN A 77 -10.27 -13.48 1.57
N THR A 78 -10.19 -14.81 1.66
CA THR A 78 -11.36 -15.69 1.72
C THR A 78 -12.20 -15.38 2.97
N MET A 79 -11.57 -15.25 4.14
CA MET A 79 -12.27 -14.88 5.37
C MET A 79 -12.93 -13.49 5.26
N ILE A 80 -12.22 -12.49 4.72
CA ILE A 80 -12.76 -11.14 4.46
C ILE A 80 -14.01 -11.25 3.57
N LYS A 81 -13.92 -11.98 2.45
CA LYS A 81 -15.04 -12.15 1.50
C LYS A 81 -16.28 -12.79 2.12
N HIS A 82 -16.11 -13.82 2.95
CA HIS A 82 -17.23 -14.55 3.56
C HIS A 82 -17.71 -14.00 4.89
N SER A 83 -17.14 -12.90 5.37
CA SER A 83 -17.43 -12.41 6.72
C SER A 83 -18.60 -11.44 6.83
N VAL A 84 -19.11 -10.95 5.71
CA VAL A 84 -20.33 -10.15 5.60
C VAL A 84 -21.31 -10.97 4.78
N ASP A 85 -22.50 -11.24 5.32
CA ASP A 85 -23.57 -11.87 4.56
C ASP A 85 -23.73 -11.15 3.22
N ASP A 86 -23.80 -11.91 2.13
CA ASP A 86 -23.69 -11.52 0.70
C ASP A 86 -24.59 -10.36 0.22
N HIS A 87 -25.34 -9.72 1.11
CA HIS A 87 -26.43 -8.80 0.81
C HIS A 87 -26.04 -7.32 0.80
N ASN A 88 -24.79 -6.94 1.08
CA ASN A 88 -24.36 -5.55 0.90
C ASN A 88 -22.94 -5.42 0.36
N SER A 89 -22.84 -4.79 -0.83
CA SER A 89 -21.65 -4.50 -1.66
C SER A 89 -20.60 -3.60 -0.99
N THR A 90 -20.14 -4.01 0.19
CA THR A 90 -19.25 -3.24 1.07
C THR A 90 -17.78 -3.54 0.81
N ILE A 91 -17.46 -4.65 0.14
CA ILE A 91 -16.11 -4.92 -0.36
C ILE A 91 -15.94 -4.18 -1.70
N ILE A 92 -14.96 -3.27 -1.76
CA ILE A 92 -14.61 -2.58 -3.00
C ILE A 92 -13.71 -3.49 -3.82
N HIS A 93 -12.66 -4.03 -3.20
CA HIS A 93 -11.68 -4.88 -3.87
C HIS A 93 -10.87 -5.70 -2.86
N THR A 94 -10.54 -6.96 -3.18
CA THR A 94 -9.44 -7.68 -2.52
C THR A 94 -8.22 -7.61 -3.42
N GLN A 95 -7.05 -7.33 -2.84
CA GLN A 95 -5.82 -7.19 -3.62
C GLN A 95 -5.57 -8.47 -4.43
N PRO A 96 -5.36 -8.41 -5.75
CA PRO A 96 -5.04 -9.59 -6.54
C PRO A 96 -3.76 -10.21 -6.01
N LEU A 97 -3.78 -11.52 -5.79
CA LEU A 97 -2.67 -12.25 -5.16
C LEU A 97 -1.34 -12.09 -5.91
N LEU A 98 -1.39 -11.88 -7.23
CA LEU A 98 -0.22 -11.70 -8.09
C LEU A 98 0.44 -10.32 -7.95
N ILE A 99 -0.20 -9.38 -7.26
CA ILE A 99 0.33 -8.04 -7.00
C ILE A 99 0.43 -7.74 -5.50
N LEU A 100 0.60 -8.78 -4.67
CA LEU A 100 0.92 -8.59 -3.26
C LEU A 100 2.32 -8.01 -3.13
N HIS A 101 2.41 -6.83 -2.53
CA HIS A 101 3.65 -6.10 -2.35
C HIS A 101 3.62 -5.24 -1.08
N CYS A 102 4.79 -4.77 -0.68
CA CYS A 102 4.98 -3.69 0.28
C CYS A 102 5.66 -2.52 -0.44
N SER A 103 4.96 -1.39 -0.59
CA SER A 103 5.50 -0.20 -1.25
C SER A 103 6.58 0.45 -0.39
N LEU A 104 7.68 0.85 -1.02
CA LEU A 104 8.79 1.54 -0.34
C LEU A 104 8.59 3.05 -0.38
N ILE A 105 8.47 3.61 -1.59
CA ILE A 105 8.35 5.05 -1.85
C ILE A 105 7.43 5.23 -3.05
N TYR A 106 6.65 6.30 -3.09
CA TYR A 106 5.91 6.73 -4.28
C TYR A 106 6.62 7.95 -4.86
N PHE A 107 7.12 7.84 -6.08
CA PHE A 107 7.69 8.97 -6.81
C PHE A 107 6.65 9.47 -7.81
N ASP A 108 5.94 10.53 -7.44
CA ASP A 108 4.91 11.18 -8.25
C ASP A 108 5.32 12.61 -8.64
N CYS A 109 4.75 13.10 -9.74
CA CYS A 109 4.97 14.46 -10.24
C CYS A 109 6.44 14.82 -10.55
N TYR A 110 7.29 13.86 -10.91
CA TYR A 110 8.66 14.11 -11.37
C TYR A 110 8.73 14.33 -12.89
N SER A 111 9.68 15.16 -13.34
CA SER A 111 9.99 15.30 -14.77
C SER A 111 10.70 14.05 -15.30
N ASP A 112 10.72 13.86 -16.62
CA ASP A 112 11.45 12.73 -17.23
C ASP A 112 12.95 12.74 -16.85
N GLU A 113 13.55 13.93 -16.75
CA GLU A 113 14.93 14.10 -16.30
C GLU A 113 15.13 13.64 -14.85
N GLU A 114 14.23 14.06 -13.94
CA GLU A 114 14.27 13.64 -12.54
C GLU A 114 14.06 12.11 -12.42
N ILE A 115 13.14 11.53 -13.18
CA ILE A 115 12.90 10.08 -13.23
C ILE A 115 14.16 9.34 -13.67
N ASN A 116 14.83 9.79 -14.73
CA ASN A 116 16.09 9.19 -15.18
C ASN A 116 17.18 9.22 -14.10
N ILE A 117 17.29 10.32 -13.33
CA ILE A 117 18.22 10.42 -12.21
C ILE A 117 17.82 9.43 -11.10
N ILE A 118 16.53 9.34 -10.77
CA ILE A 118 16.04 8.39 -9.75
C ILE A 118 16.37 6.95 -10.15
N GLU A 119 16.11 6.56 -11.40
CA GLU A 119 16.42 5.23 -11.91
C GLU A 119 17.92 4.91 -11.82
N GLN A 120 18.78 5.84 -12.24
CA GLN A 120 20.24 5.71 -12.12
C GLN A 120 20.69 5.57 -10.67
N VAL A 121 20.07 6.32 -9.74
CA VAL A 121 20.36 6.18 -8.31
C VAL A 121 19.95 4.81 -7.82
N LEU A 122 18.74 4.33 -8.14
CA LEU A 122 18.25 3.01 -7.73
C LEU A 122 19.13 1.88 -8.26
N GLU A 123 19.60 1.98 -9.51
CA GLU A 123 20.52 1.00 -10.12
C GLU A 123 21.85 0.90 -9.38
N ASN A 124 22.39 2.04 -8.96
CA ASN A 124 23.71 2.11 -8.33
C ASN A 124 23.67 2.01 -6.80
N TYR A 125 22.49 2.15 -6.19
CA TYR A 125 22.32 2.19 -4.75
C TYR A 125 22.75 0.86 -4.10
N LYS A 126 23.63 0.98 -3.10
CA LYS A 126 24.20 -0.18 -2.39
C LYS A 126 23.46 -0.39 -1.09
N TRP A 127 22.95 -1.60 -0.90
CA TRP A 127 22.19 -1.99 0.28
C TRP A 127 22.41 -3.48 0.60
N SER A 128 22.06 -3.85 1.83
CA SER A 128 22.18 -5.22 2.34
C SER A 128 20.81 -5.86 2.54
N SER A 129 20.76 -7.17 2.37
CA SER A 129 19.57 -7.98 2.60
C SER A 129 19.16 -7.97 4.08
N PHE A 130 17.87 -8.17 4.33
CA PHE A 130 17.31 -8.24 5.68
C PHE A 130 16.08 -9.16 5.69
N GLU A 131 15.68 -9.61 6.87
CA GLU A 131 14.44 -10.37 7.03
C GLU A 131 13.24 -9.42 7.14
N LEU A 132 12.19 -9.68 6.37
CA LEU A 132 10.92 -8.98 6.40
C LEU A 132 9.85 -9.89 7.00
N ARG A 133 9.30 -9.48 8.13
CA ARG A 133 8.22 -10.15 8.85
C ARG A 133 6.99 -9.28 8.89
N LEU A 134 5.83 -9.87 8.58
CA LEU A 134 4.54 -9.26 8.84
C LEU A 134 3.86 -10.08 9.94
N ASN A 135 3.54 -9.47 11.07
CA ASN A 135 3.04 -10.19 12.25
C ASN A 135 1.78 -9.57 12.86
N GLU A 136 1.29 -8.48 12.31
CA GLU A 136 0.06 -7.85 12.76
C GLU A 136 -0.91 -7.65 11.59
N ILE A 137 -2.20 -7.68 11.88
CA ILE A 137 -3.26 -7.30 10.94
C ILE A 137 -3.93 -6.03 11.48
N ARG A 138 -4.09 -5.01 10.64
CA ARG A 138 -4.74 -3.76 11.02
C ARG A 138 -5.82 -3.35 10.02
N CYS A 139 -6.58 -2.35 10.42
CA CYS A 139 -7.48 -1.62 9.54
C CYS A 139 -7.07 -0.15 9.56
N HIS A 140 -6.74 0.39 8.38
CA HIS A 140 -6.55 1.82 8.19
C HIS A 140 -7.81 2.42 7.60
N VAL A 141 -8.34 3.46 8.23
CA VAL A 141 -9.56 4.12 7.78
C VAL A 141 -9.19 5.45 7.13
N ASP A 142 -9.68 5.64 5.92
CA ASP A 142 -9.72 6.91 5.20
C ASP A 142 -11.20 7.37 5.08
N THR A 143 -11.39 8.61 4.66
CA THR A 143 -12.64 9.35 4.52
C THR A 143 -13.80 8.54 3.93
N LEU A 144 -13.52 7.68 2.93
CA LEU A 144 -14.55 6.89 2.22
C LEU A 144 -14.30 5.38 2.25
N LYS A 145 -13.11 4.95 2.69
CA LYS A 145 -12.63 3.58 2.51
C LYS A 145 -11.90 3.11 3.75
N ALA A 146 -11.86 1.81 3.95
CA ALA A 146 -10.97 1.18 4.90
C ALA A 146 -10.08 0.17 4.18
N TYR A 147 -8.86 0.00 4.70
CA TYR A 147 -7.82 -0.85 4.17
C TYR A 147 -7.51 -1.89 5.23
N ILE A 148 -7.77 -3.15 4.94
CA ILE A 148 -7.35 -4.25 5.80
C ILE A 148 -5.95 -4.65 5.35
N THR A 149 -5.00 -4.58 6.26
CA THR A 149 -3.57 -4.69 5.97
C THR A 149 -2.90 -5.72 6.86
N ALA A 150 -1.83 -6.31 6.36
CA ALA A 150 -0.85 -7.02 7.16
C ALA A 150 0.36 -6.11 7.35
N GLU A 151 0.69 -5.79 8.60
CA GLU A 151 1.71 -4.81 8.99
C GLU A 151 3.06 -5.47 9.22
N VAL A 152 4.10 -4.71 8.90
CA VAL A 152 5.49 -5.09 9.15
C VAL A 152 5.83 -4.95 10.64
N ASP A 153 6.60 -5.90 11.18
CA ASP A 153 7.06 -5.82 12.57
C ASP A 153 8.08 -4.69 12.80
N SER A 154 8.39 -4.39 14.07
CA SER A 154 9.25 -3.24 14.39
C SER A 154 10.69 -3.37 13.86
N GLU A 155 11.24 -4.59 13.85
CA GLU A 155 12.61 -4.85 13.40
C GLU A 155 12.72 -4.70 11.88
N SER A 156 11.77 -5.31 11.16
CA SER A 156 11.66 -5.21 9.71
C SER A 156 11.35 -3.77 9.28
N ALA A 157 10.49 -3.05 10.02
CA ALA A 157 10.19 -1.65 9.76
C ALA A 157 11.44 -0.76 9.90
N SER A 158 12.31 -1.02 10.90
CA SER A 158 13.58 -0.31 11.04
C SER A 158 14.51 -0.52 9.85
N SER A 159 14.58 -1.75 9.34
CA SER A 159 15.37 -2.10 8.15
C SER A 159 14.82 -1.42 6.89
N LEU A 160 13.49 -1.42 6.70
CA LEU A 160 12.83 -0.73 5.59
C LEU A 160 13.01 0.78 5.65
N TRP A 161 12.89 1.39 6.83
CA TRP A 161 13.15 2.82 6.99
C TRP A 161 14.60 3.18 6.67
N THR A 162 15.57 2.35 7.09
CA THR A 162 16.98 2.55 6.75
C THR A 162 17.17 2.51 5.23
N LEU A 163 16.58 1.53 4.54
CA LEU A 163 16.61 1.43 3.08
C LEU A 163 15.99 2.67 2.41
N VAL A 164 14.77 3.03 2.80
CA VAL A 164 14.02 4.16 2.22
C VAL A 164 14.75 5.48 2.42
N ARG A 165 15.20 5.78 3.64
CA ARG A 165 15.92 7.03 3.94
C ARG A 165 17.24 7.13 3.21
N GLY A 166 17.94 6.00 3.03
CA GLY A 166 19.16 5.97 2.25
C GLY A 166 18.91 6.21 0.75
N ILE A 167 17.85 5.65 0.18
CA ILE A 167 17.42 5.94 -1.21
C ILE A 167 17.07 7.43 -1.37
N GLU A 168 16.21 7.97 -0.49
CA GLU A 168 15.81 9.39 -0.52
C GLU A 168 17.02 10.32 -0.41
N SER A 169 17.98 9.99 0.47
CA SER A 169 19.23 10.74 0.62
C SER A 169 20.10 10.66 -0.62
N ALA A 170 20.21 9.50 -1.26
CA ALA A 170 21.01 9.31 -2.47
C ALA A 170 20.43 10.08 -3.66
N ILE A 171 19.10 10.09 -3.81
CA ILE A 171 18.39 10.89 -4.81
C ILE A 171 18.61 12.38 -4.56
N SER A 172 18.45 12.83 -3.31
CA SER A 172 18.68 14.24 -2.92
C SER A 172 20.12 14.68 -3.20
N ALA A 173 21.10 13.80 -3.02
CA ALA A 173 22.50 14.08 -3.30
C ALA A 173 22.79 14.29 -4.81
N GLN A 174 21.91 13.82 -5.70
CA GLN A 174 21.96 14.11 -7.14
C GLN A 174 21.17 15.36 -7.54
N GLY A 175 20.71 16.16 -6.57
CA GLY A 175 20.00 17.42 -6.82
C GLY A 175 18.49 17.28 -7.06
N VAL A 176 17.94 16.06 -7.00
CA VAL A 176 16.49 15.84 -7.12
C VAL A 176 15.82 15.99 -5.75
N LYS A 177 14.91 16.94 -5.62
CA LYS A 177 14.17 17.17 -4.37
C LYS A 177 13.14 16.06 -4.15
N ILE A 178 13.17 15.42 -2.98
CA ILE A 178 12.10 14.50 -2.55
C ILE A 178 10.82 15.30 -2.30
N LYS A 179 9.85 15.17 -3.21
CA LYS A 179 8.56 15.88 -3.18
C LYS A 179 7.67 15.37 -2.05
N GLN A 180 7.65 14.06 -1.85
CA GLN A 180 6.86 13.39 -0.83
C GLN A 180 7.71 12.34 -0.12
N PRO A 181 8.37 12.69 1.00
CA PRO A 181 9.09 11.72 1.79
C PRO A 181 8.13 10.65 2.31
N LYS A 182 8.57 9.39 2.37
CA LYS A 182 7.75 8.32 2.96
C LYS A 182 7.52 8.65 4.44
N ILE A 183 6.25 8.64 4.87
CA ILE A 183 5.85 8.84 6.27
C ILE A 183 4.94 7.73 6.81
N GLU A 184 4.34 6.95 5.91
CA GLU A 184 3.41 5.89 6.26
C GLU A 184 4.13 4.62 6.71
N GLN A 185 3.46 3.82 7.53
CA GLN A 185 3.95 2.49 7.89
C GLN A 185 3.97 1.54 6.69
N PHE A 186 4.92 0.61 6.73
CA PHE A 186 5.06 -0.43 5.73
C PHE A 186 4.05 -1.54 5.97
N HIS A 187 3.29 -1.86 4.93
CA HIS A 187 2.22 -2.84 5.01
C HIS A 187 1.96 -3.51 3.66
N MET A 188 1.27 -4.64 3.72
CA MET A 188 0.68 -5.30 2.57
C MET A 188 -0.84 -5.19 2.64
N THR A 189 -1.45 -4.59 1.63
CA THR A 189 -2.92 -4.48 1.54
C THR A 189 -3.54 -5.82 1.19
N LEU A 190 -4.49 -6.27 2.01
CA LEU A 190 -5.27 -7.48 1.79
C LEU A 190 -6.60 -7.17 1.09
N ALA A 191 -7.27 -6.11 1.55
CA ALA A 191 -8.54 -5.67 1.00
C ALA A 191 -8.76 -4.17 1.18
N ILE A 192 -9.52 -3.59 0.25
CA ILE A 192 -10.08 -2.25 0.31
C ILE A 192 -11.59 -2.41 0.38
N VAL A 193 -12.19 -1.79 1.40
CA VAL A 193 -13.62 -1.91 1.71
C VAL A 193 -14.22 -0.51 1.89
N LYS A 194 -15.54 -0.40 1.76
CA LYS A 194 -16.26 0.84 2.08
C LYS A 194 -16.18 1.11 3.57
N TYR A 195 -16.26 2.37 3.98
CA TYR A 195 -16.24 2.77 5.39
C TYR A 195 -17.27 2.01 6.27
N GLN A 196 -18.43 1.63 5.73
CA GLN A 196 -19.48 0.90 6.46
C GLN A 196 -19.16 -0.59 6.70
N TYR A 197 -18.06 -1.10 6.12
CA TYR A 197 -17.63 -2.47 6.33
C TYR A 197 -17.21 -2.66 7.80
N PRO A 198 -17.59 -3.77 8.46
CA PRO A 198 -17.31 -4.00 9.88
C PRO A 198 -15.84 -4.38 10.12
N SER A 199 -14.91 -3.52 9.74
CA SER A 199 -13.48 -3.80 9.65
C SER A 199 -12.90 -4.26 10.99
N ASP A 200 -13.30 -3.67 12.11
CA ASP A 200 -12.84 -4.06 13.45
C ASP A 200 -13.20 -5.51 13.79
N CYS A 201 -14.42 -5.93 13.46
CA CYS A 201 -14.87 -7.31 13.64
C CYS A 201 -14.06 -8.27 12.77
N ILE A 202 -13.73 -7.86 11.54
CA ILE A 202 -12.99 -8.70 10.60
C ILE A 202 -11.52 -8.81 10.99
N VAL A 203 -10.88 -7.71 11.38
CA VAL A 203 -9.51 -7.72 11.93
C VAL A 203 -9.45 -8.61 13.17
N SER A 204 -10.43 -8.50 14.08
CA SER A 204 -10.50 -9.37 15.27
C SER A 204 -10.65 -10.84 14.89
N LYS A 205 -11.55 -11.17 13.94
CA LYS A 205 -11.72 -12.54 13.43
C LYS A 205 -10.43 -13.08 12.80
N LEU A 206 -9.70 -12.28 12.03
CA LEU A 206 -8.42 -12.66 11.45
C LEU A 206 -7.37 -12.91 12.54
N LYS A 207 -7.24 -12.01 13.51
CA LYS A 207 -6.30 -12.17 14.64
C LYS A 207 -6.60 -13.42 15.47
N GLN A 208 -7.87 -13.79 15.64
CA GLN A 208 -8.26 -14.95 16.45
C GLN A 208 -8.21 -16.29 15.68
N ASN A 209 -8.53 -16.29 14.38
CA ASN A 209 -8.75 -17.52 13.63
C ASN A 209 -7.69 -17.79 12.54
N LEU A 210 -6.85 -16.81 12.21
CA LEU A 210 -5.77 -16.98 11.24
C LEU A 210 -4.42 -17.07 11.94
N LEU A 211 -4.01 -15.99 12.63
CA LEU A 211 -2.65 -15.87 13.19
C LEU A 211 -2.24 -17.02 14.14
N PRO A 212 -3.10 -17.54 15.03
CA PRO A 212 -2.72 -18.63 15.93
C PRO A 212 -2.39 -19.95 15.23
N PHE A 213 -2.84 -20.12 13.99
CA PHE A 213 -2.65 -21.34 13.20
C PHE A 213 -1.52 -21.22 12.18
N LEU A 214 -0.93 -20.04 12.05
CA LEU A 214 0.24 -19.85 11.20
C LEU A 214 1.51 -20.29 11.96
N PRO A 215 2.50 -20.86 11.24
CA PRO A 215 3.84 -21.00 11.78
C PRO A 215 4.31 -19.66 12.37
N SER A 216 5.03 -19.70 13.49
CA SER A 216 5.57 -18.52 14.19
C SER A 216 4.55 -17.46 14.66
N HIS A 217 3.24 -17.71 14.56
CA HIS A 217 2.19 -16.72 14.83
C HIS A 217 2.32 -15.42 14.00
N GLU A 218 2.99 -15.51 12.85
CA GLU A 218 3.21 -14.38 11.94
C GLU A 218 2.46 -14.61 10.62
N PHE A 219 2.08 -13.52 9.95
CA PHE A 219 1.43 -13.59 8.64
C PHE A 219 2.35 -14.24 7.59
N GLY A 220 3.64 -13.94 7.69
CA GLY A 220 4.70 -14.56 6.90
C GLY A 220 6.03 -13.83 7.08
N SER A 221 7.08 -14.51 6.65
CA SER A 221 8.46 -14.02 6.69
C SER A 221 9.17 -14.31 5.36
N LYS A 222 10.05 -13.39 4.95
CA LYS A 222 10.97 -13.59 3.82
C LYS A 222 12.25 -12.79 4.01
N LYS A 223 13.35 -13.36 3.53
CA LYS A 223 14.55 -12.57 3.26
C LYS A 223 14.32 -11.66 2.04
N VAL A 224 14.52 -10.36 2.23
CA VAL A 224 14.43 -9.33 1.19
C VAL A 224 15.78 -9.23 0.52
N CYS A 225 15.83 -9.72 -0.71
CA CYS A 225 17.02 -9.71 -1.54
C CYS A 225 16.91 -8.84 -2.79
N CYS A 226 15.70 -8.40 -3.09
CA CYS A 226 15.41 -7.50 -4.18
C CYS A 226 14.21 -6.62 -3.84
N PHE A 227 14.15 -5.47 -4.48
CA PHE A 227 12.91 -4.73 -4.69
C PHE A 227 12.71 -4.51 -6.18
N TRP A 228 11.46 -4.31 -6.59
CA TRP A 228 11.04 -4.06 -7.96
C TRP A 228 10.68 -2.59 -8.12
N LEU A 229 10.91 -2.01 -9.29
CA LEU A 229 10.43 -0.69 -9.65
C LEU A 229 9.36 -0.84 -10.73
N GLN A 230 8.15 -0.40 -10.42
CA GLN A 230 7.11 -0.24 -11.41
C GLN A 230 7.33 1.09 -12.16
N LYS A 231 7.49 1.02 -13.48
CA LYS A 231 7.61 2.17 -14.37
C LYS A 231 6.26 2.53 -15.03
N PRO A 232 6.13 3.71 -15.66
CA PRO A 232 4.97 4.03 -16.48
C PRO A 232 4.80 2.98 -17.58
N GLY A 233 3.56 2.58 -17.86
CA GLY A 233 3.27 1.51 -18.82
C GLY A 233 3.41 0.08 -18.27
N GLY A 234 3.76 -0.09 -16.99
CA GLY A 234 3.75 -1.39 -16.31
C GLY A 234 5.03 -2.21 -16.48
N GLU A 235 6.09 -1.63 -17.03
CA GLU A 235 7.42 -2.23 -17.03
C GLU A 235 7.94 -2.40 -15.60
N ILE A 236 8.62 -3.52 -15.34
CA ILE A 236 9.17 -3.86 -14.04
C ILE A 236 10.69 -4.04 -14.13
N GLU A 237 11.43 -3.20 -13.41
CA GLU A 237 12.86 -3.39 -13.16
C GLU A 237 13.11 -4.00 -11.78
N ARG A 238 14.27 -4.64 -11.60
CA ARG A 238 14.62 -5.36 -10.38
C ARG A 238 15.99 -4.94 -9.89
N TYR A 239 16.08 -4.57 -8.62
CA TYR A 239 17.32 -4.16 -7.96
C TYR A 239 17.65 -5.14 -6.84
N PHE A 240 18.92 -5.50 -6.70
CA PHE A 240 19.36 -6.58 -5.82
C PHE A 240 20.29 -6.06 -4.72
N ALA A 241 20.18 -6.62 -3.53
CA ALA A 241 21.13 -6.34 -2.46
C ALA A 241 22.51 -6.93 -2.78
N GLN A 242 23.56 -6.34 -2.22
CA GLN A 242 24.95 -6.70 -2.53
C GLN A 242 25.33 -8.11 -2.04
N ASP A 243 24.77 -8.49 -0.90
CA ASP A 243 25.04 -9.72 -0.15
C ASP A 243 24.09 -10.86 -0.51
N CYS A 244 23.20 -10.68 -1.49
CA CYS A 244 22.30 -11.74 -1.92
C CYS A 244 22.99 -12.81 -2.75
N LEU A 245 22.74 -14.06 -2.37
CA LEU A 245 23.24 -15.23 -3.07
C LEU A 245 22.59 -15.35 -4.44
N LEU A 246 23.28 -16.00 -5.38
CA LEU A 246 22.77 -16.20 -6.73
C LEU A 246 21.38 -16.86 -6.75
N LEU A 247 21.16 -17.85 -5.88
CA LEU A 247 19.87 -18.54 -5.75
C LEU A 247 18.75 -17.60 -5.28
N GLU A 248 19.04 -16.66 -4.38
CA GLU A 248 18.06 -15.67 -3.90
C GLU A 248 17.74 -14.66 -5.02
N LYS A 249 18.72 -14.31 -5.85
CA LYS A 249 18.50 -13.49 -7.04
C LYS A 249 17.62 -14.21 -8.06
N LEU A 250 17.74 -15.53 -8.21
CA LEU A 250 16.89 -16.33 -9.08
C LEU A 250 15.45 -16.41 -8.55
N ALA A 251 15.25 -16.54 -7.23
CA ALA A 251 13.91 -16.51 -6.62
C ALA A 251 13.19 -15.15 -6.77
N CYS A 252 13.95 -14.09 -7.07
CA CYS A 252 13.45 -12.75 -7.35
C CYS A 252 13.12 -12.47 -8.83
N ARG A 253 13.43 -13.41 -9.75
CA ARG A 253 13.17 -13.27 -11.20
C ARG A 253 11.80 -13.81 -11.56
#